data_AF-B7KJY3-F1
#
_entry.id   AF-B7KJY3-F1
#
_cell.length_a   1.000
_cell.length_b   1.000
_cell.length_c   1.000
_cell.angle_alpha   90.00
_cell.angle_beta   90.00
_cell.angle_gamma   90.00
#
_symmetry.space_group_name_H-M   'P 1'
#
loop_
_entity.id
_entity.type
_entity.pdbx_description
1 polymer ?
#
loop_
_entity_poly.entity_id
_entity_poly.type
_entity_poly.pdbx_seq_one_letter_code
_entity_poly.pdbx_strand_id
1 'polypeptide(L)'
;MIATAPSSTLPNLEEIKDGLPNICGWETEIASVVQHDEPIFLPRTNINLDNIKSAFACALHMHQPTIPAGNDGALICNLQNMFENQGVGDNHNAGVFAWCYSRMGEFIPQLVSEGCNPRIMLDYSGNLLWGLRQMGREDVIDNLKLITCDPQYQPYVEWLGTMWSHAVAPSTPIPDLKLQMQAWQQYFAAMFGYDALRRVKGFSPPEMHLPNHPDTAYEYIKALKECGYRWLLVQESSVERLDGSGLWHDDKYVPNRLIARNSKGETISITALIKTQGSDTKLVAQMQPYYEAKSRGRQQLGDKNIPCCVSQIADGENGGVMMNEFPGGYMPAWHDIKNNGDVVGVNGTEYIELLEAAGVNPDDYPTCQPINQHKIWQRVDLNNVTPEAVEKAIEELKQTDHQFHVDGASWTNDLSWVKGYENVLGPMTQLSVDFHQKFDPLVQQDPSVTKTPAYREALLYNLLLQTSCFRYWGQGTWTDYARTIFDRGEALLKG
;
A
#
# COMPACT_ATOMS: atom_id res chain seq x y z
N MET A 1 23.59 -10.04 24.71
CA MET A 1 22.46 -9.86 25.63
C MET A 1 21.50 -8.88 24.97
N ILE A 2 20.47 -9.40 24.31
CA ILE A 2 19.48 -8.56 23.64
C ILE A 2 18.45 -8.20 24.71
N ALA A 3 18.37 -6.92 25.05
CA ALA A 3 17.31 -6.41 25.90
C ALA A 3 16.00 -6.49 25.11
N THR A 4 15.22 -7.55 25.34
CA THR A 4 13.79 -7.53 25.09
C THR A 4 13.15 -6.64 26.16
N ALA A 5 12.64 -5.50 25.75
CA ALA A 5 11.79 -4.63 26.56
C ALA A 5 10.69 -4.04 25.66
N PRO A 6 9.47 -3.80 26.16
CA PRO A 6 8.60 -4.70 26.90
C PRO A 6 7.30 -4.92 26.10
N SER A 7 7.03 -6.15 25.62
CA SER A 7 5.69 -6.50 25.08
C SER A 7 4.61 -6.57 26.19
N SER A 8 4.99 -6.42 27.46
CA SER A 8 4.13 -6.72 28.61
C SER A 8 3.15 -5.62 29.04
N THR A 9 3.01 -4.50 28.31
CA THR A 9 2.09 -3.41 28.69
C THR A 9 1.01 -3.07 27.66
N LEU A 10 1.09 -3.62 26.44
CA LEU A 10 0.07 -3.37 25.42
C LEU A 10 -1.08 -4.39 25.55
N PRO A 11 -2.34 -3.97 25.36
CA PRO A 11 -3.49 -4.86 25.43
C PRO A 11 -3.48 -5.85 24.27
N ASN A 12 -3.92 -7.08 24.49
CA ASN A 12 -4.16 -7.98 23.37
C ASN A 12 -5.39 -7.49 22.59
N LEU A 13 -5.25 -7.33 21.27
CA LEU A 13 -6.30 -6.82 20.41
C LEU A 13 -7.13 -7.98 19.87
N GLU A 14 -8.43 -7.98 20.13
CA GLU A 14 -9.36 -8.91 19.48
C GLU A 14 -9.47 -8.59 17.99
N GLU A 15 -9.47 -9.60 17.13
CA GLU A 15 -9.67 -9.40 15.69
C GLU A 15 -11.09 -8.87 15.39
N ILE A 16 -12.10 -9.37 16.10
CA ILE A 16 -13.50 -8.97 15.95
C ILE A 16 -14.01 -8.42 17.27
N LYS A 17 -14.59 -7.22 17.25
CA LYS A 17 -15.16 -6.54 18.41
C LYS A 17 -16.58 -6.08 18.10
N ASP A 18 -17.53 -6.50 18.94
CA ASP A 18 -18.97 -6.25 18.74
C ASP A 18 -19.49 -6.73 17.37
N GLY A 19 -18.91 -7.81 16.83
CA GLY A 19 -19.26 -8.36 15.51
C GLY A 19 -18.62 -7.65 14.31
N LEU A 20 -17.80 -6.62 14.53
CA LEU A 20 -17.13 -5.81 13.50
C LEU A 20 -15.60 -5.97 13.56
N PRO A 21 -14.86 -5.68 12.48
CA PRO A 21 -13.40 -5.73 12.51
C PRO A 21 -12.83 -4.67 13.45
N ASN A 22 -11.77 -4.99 14.20
CA ASN A 22 -11.13 -4.07 15.12
C ASN A 22 -10.23 -3.06 14.38
N ILE A 23 -10.86 -2.00 13.85
CA ILE A 23 -10.25 -0.97 12.99
C ILE A 23 -10.05 0.40 13.69
N CYS A 24 -10.46 0.53 14.96
CA CYS A 24 -10.40 1.79 15.68
C CYS A 24 -10.36 1.59 17.20
N GLY A 25 -9.93 2.62 17.92
CA GLY A 25 -9.89 2.63 19.38
C GLY A 25 -8.50 2.46 19.99
N TRP A 26 -7.47 2.24 19.19
CA TRP A 26 -6.11 1.97 19.66
C TRP A 26 -5.07 2.91 19.05
N GLU A 27 -5.48 4.14 18.71
CA GLU A 27 -4.67 5.09 17.96
C GLU A 27 -3.34 5.41 18.67
N THR A 28 -3.36 5.54 20.00
CA THR A 28 -2.16 5.86 20.80
C THR A 28 -1.23 4.65 20.90
N GLU A 29 -1.79 3.47 21.16
CA GLU A 29 -1.05 2.21 21.27
C GLU A 29 -0.36 1.88 19.94
N ILE A 30 -1.08 1.98 18.82
CA ILE A 30 -0.53 1.76 17.49
C ILE A 30 0.55 2.79 17.17
N ALA A 31 0.32 4.07 17.43
CA ALA A 31 1.33 5.10 17.23
C ALA A 31 2.63 4.78 17.98
N SER A 32 2.54 4.30 19.23
CA SER A 32 3.71 3.92 20.03
C SER A 32 4.50 2.72 19.47
N VAL A 33 3.84 1.87 18.68
CA VAL A 33 4.45 0.68 18.06
C VAL A 33 5.14 1.03 16.75
N VAL A 34 4.54 1.89 15.93
CA VAL A 34 5.02 2.19 14.57
C VAL A 34 6.03 3.33 14.53
N GLN A 35 5.96 4.27 15.48
CA GLN A 35 6.86 5.43 15.58
C GLN A 35 8.17 5.07 16.27
N HIS A 36 9.07 4.45 15.51
CA HIS A 36 10.45 4.20 15.92
C HIS A 36 11.38 4.13 14.70
N ASP A 37 12.68 4.30 14.92
CA ASP A 37 13.73 4.31 13.90
C ASP A 37 14.64 3.06 13.92
N GLU A 38 14.37 2.09 14.80
CA GLU A 38 15.16 0.86 14.87
C GLU A 38 15.21 0.11 13.52
N PRO A 39 16.37 -0.48 13.17
CA PRO A 39 16.50 -1.38 12.03
C PRO A 39 15.69 -2.67 12.20
N ILE A 40 15.04 -3.10 11.13
CA ILE A 40 14.17 -4.27 11.04
C ILE A 40 14.96 -5.49 10.56
N PHE A 41 15.65 -5.36 9.43
CA PHE A 41 16.33 -6.47 8.76
C PHE A 41 17.83 -6.49 9.05
N LEU A 42 18.47 -5.33 9.20
CA LEU A 42 19.92 -5.23 9.41
C LEU A 42 20.48 -6.17 10.51
N PRO A 43 19.80 -6.38 11.66
CA PRO A 43 20.32 -7.28 12.70
C PRO A 43 20.29 -8.77 12.34
N ARG A 44 19.59 -9.16 11.26
CA ARG A 44 19.32 -10.56 10.90
C ARG A 44 19.61 -10.90 9.44
N THR A 45 19.75 -9.90 8.57
CA THR A 45 20.04 -10.13 7.15
C THR A 45 21.39 -10.82 6.99
N ASN A 46 21.45 -11.74 6.05
CA ASN A 46 22.67 -12.42 5.62
C ASN A 46 23.24 -11.83 4.33
N ILE A 47 22.67 -10.72 3.84
CA ILE A 47 23.15 -10.03 2.65
C ILE A 47 24.28 -9.08 3.04
N ASN A 48 25.39 -9.16 2.31
CA ASN A 48 26.47 -8.19 2.40
C ASN A 48 26.47 -7.32 1.14
N LEU A 49 26.21 -6.02 1.31
CA LEU A 49 26.11 -5.05 0.22
C LEU A 49 27.38 -4.99 -0.66
N ASP A 50 28.57 -5.27 -0.10
CA ASP A 50 29.83 -5.22 -0.85
C ASP A 50 30.00 -6.39 -1.83
N ASN A 51 29.31 -7.51 -1.58
CA ASN A 51 29.44 -8.73 -2.38
C ASN A 51 28.41 -8.83 -3.51
N ILE A 52 27.46 -7.88 -3.58
CA ILE A 52 26.36 -7.94 -4.55
C ILE A 52 26.61 -7.00 -5.72
N LYS A 53 26.35 -7.50 -6.93
CA LYS A 53 26.44 -6.74 -8.18
C LYS A 53 25.20 -5.86 -8.36
N SER A 54 24.03 -6.44 -8.14
CA SER A 54 22.72 -5.81 -8.26
C SER A 54 21.69 -6.60 -7.44
N ALA A 55 20.51 -6.03 -7.26
CA ALA A 55 19.43 -6.59 -6.48
C ALA A 55 18.08 -6.49 -7.21
N PHE A 56 17.11 -7.24 -6.74
CA PHE A 56 15.71 -7.10 -7.14
C PHE A 56 14.79 -7.21 -5.92
N ALA A 57 13.62 -6.59 -6.00
CA ALA A 57 12.58 -6.65 -4.97
C ALA A 57 11.23 -6.95 -5.63
N CYS A 58 10.52 -7.95 -5.12
CA CYS A 58 9.20 -8.34 -5.60
C CYS A 58 8.16 -8.14 -4.50
N ALA A 59 7.04 -7.53 -4.84
CA ALA A 59 5.85 -7.47 -4.01
C ALA A 59 4.66 -8.16 -4.69
N LEU A 60 3.78 -8.74 -3.87
CA LEU A 60 2.47 -9.23 -4.29
C LEU A 60 1.39 -8.39 -3.62
N HIS A 61 0.51 -7.82 -4.42
CA HIS A 61 -0.69 -7.11 -4.00
C HIS A 61 -1.87 -8.07 -3.98
N MET A 62 -2.62 -8.16 -2.89
CA MET A 62 -3.73 -9.09 -2.71
C MET A 62 -4.97 -8.34 -2.22
N HIS A 63 -6.07 -8.46 -2.96
CA HIS A 63 -7.25 -7.66 -2.65
C HIS A 63 -8.58 -8.32 -3.07
N GLN A 64 -9.56 -8.26 -2.16
CA GLN A 64 -10.97 -8.45 -2.47
C GLN A 64 -11.82 -7.40 -1.77
N PRO A 65 -12.81 -6.80 -2.46
CA PRO A 65 -13.70 -5.84 -1.83
C PRO A 65 -14.74 -6.52 -0.94
N THR A 66 -15.22 -5.80 0.07
CA THR A 66 -16.45 -6.15 0.78
C THR A 66 -17.65 -5.58 0.03
N ILE A 67 -18.68 -6.40 -0.18
CA ILE A 67 -19.90 -6.04 -0.89
C ILE A 67 -21.15 -6.41 -0.07
N PRO A 68 -22.26 -5.65 -0.16
CA PRO A 68 -23.52 -5.92 0.54
C PRO A 68 -24.36 -6.99 -0.21
N ALA A 69 -23.74 -8.10 -0.58
CA ALA A 69 -24.34 -9.16 -1.41
C ALA A 69 -24.66 -10.46 -0.65
N GLY A 70 -24.41 -10.49 0.67
CA GLY A 70 -24.74 -11.66 1.48
C GLY A 70 -26.25 -11.79 1.72
N ASN A 71 -26.65 -12.84 2.45
CA ASN A 71 -28.04 -13.03 2.87
C ASN A 71 -28.58 -11.77 3.55
N ASP A 72 -29.80 -11.37 3.18
CA ASP A 72 -30.45 -10.12 3.63
C ASP A 72 -29.62 -8.85 3.39
N GLY A 73 -28.71 -8.88 2.41
CA GLY A 73 -27.80 -7.79 2.07
C GLY A 73 -26.65 -7.62 3.06
N ALA A 74 -26.25 -8.66 3.80
CA ALA A 74 -25.10 -8.60 4.70
C ALA A 74 -23.80 -8.23 3.96
N LEU A 75 -22.89 -7.56 4.68
CA LEU A 75 -21.55 -7.25 4.19
C LEU A 75 -20.70 -8.54 4.18
N ILE A 76 -20.33 -9.00 2.99
CA ILE A 76 -19.49 -10.18 2.78
C ILE A 76 -18.30 -9.84 1.89
N CYS A 77 -17.23 -10.62 2.00
CA CYS A 77 -16.13 -10.56 1.05
C CYS A 77 -16.59 -10.99 -0.34
N ASN A 78 -16.15 -10.31 -1.39
CA ASN A 78 -16.46 -10.72 -2.76
C ASN A 78 -15.96 -12.14 -3.06
N LEU A 79 -14.87 -12.60 -2.43
CA LEU A 79 -14.42 -13.99 -2.54
C LEU A 79 -15.48 -14.99 -2.05
N GLN A 80 -16.19 -14.66 -0.97
CA GLN A 80 -17.30 -15.49 -0.49
C GLN A 80 -18.42 -15.54 -1.52
N ASN A 81 -18.81 -14.37 -2.07
CA ASN A 81 -19.80 -14.31 -3.15
C ASN A 81 -19.37 -15.14 -4.37
N MET A 82 -18.09 -15.15 -4.72
CA MET A 82 -17.57 -16.01 -5.78
C MET A 82 -17.76 -17.50 -5.45
N PHE A 83 -17.40 -17.95 -4.25
CA PHE A 83 -17.62 -19.34 -3.80
C PHE A 83 -19.09 -19.75 -3.83
N GLU A 84 -20.00 -18.87 -3.41
CA GLU A 84 -21.44 -19.13 -3.38
C GLU A 84 -22.08 -19.13 -4.78
N ASN A 85 -21.43 -18.49 -5.77
CA ASN A 85 -21.98 -18.26 -7.11
C ASN A 85 -21.01 -18.70 -8.24
N GLN A 86 -20.48 -19.92 -8.16
CA GLN A 86 -19.46 -20.45 -9.08
C GLN A 86 -19.82 -20.40 -10.58
N GLY A 87 -21.11 -20.41 -10.93
CA GLY A 87 -21.59 -20.38 -12.32
C GLY A 87 -21.59 -19.00 -12.99
N VAL A 88 -21.20 -17.94 -12.27
CA VAL A 88 -21.25 -16.55 -12.74
C VAL A 88 -19.85 -16.05 -13.11
N GLY A 89 -19.63 -15.68 -14.37
CA GLY A 89 -18.36 -15.09 -14.83
C GLY A 89 -17.13 -15.91 -14.41
N ASP A 90 -16.13 -15.21 -13.85
CA ASP A 90 -14.86 -15.81 -13.42
C ASP A 90 -14.89 -16.35 -11.98
N ASN A 91 -16.08 -16.50 -11.37
CA ASN A 91 -16.22 -16.99 -10.00
C ASN A 91 -15.66 -18.41 -9.80
N HIS A 92 -15.59 -19.20 -10.87
CA HIS A 92 -14.94 -20.52 -10.88
C HIS A 92 -13.46 -20.48 -10.42
N ASN A 93 -12.82 -19.30 -10.43
CA ASN A 93 -11.45 -19.10 -9.95
C ASN A 93 -11.35 -18.86 -8.43
N ALA A 94 -12.44 -18.85 -7.67
CA ALA A 94 -12.43 -18.54 -6.23
C ALA A 94 -11.43 -19.40 -5.43
N GLY A 95 -11.34 -20.70 -5.73
CA GLY A 95 -10.37 -21.60 -5.10
C GLY A 95 -8.91 -21.20 -5.41
N VAL A 96 -8.65 -20.79 -6.65
CA VAL A 96 -7.32 -20.36 -7.10
C VAL A 96 -6.93 -19.02 -6.46
N PHE A 97 -7.87 -18.08 -6.34
CA PHE A 97 -7.66 -16.80 -5.65
C PHE A 97 -7.25 -17.07 -4.20
N ALA A 98 -8.00 -17.93 -3.52
CA ALA A 98 -7.69 -18.26 -2.14
C ALA A 98 -6.33 -18.95 -1.96
N TRP A 99 -5.93 -19.80 -2.90
CA TRP A 99 -4.58 -20.36 -2.90
C TRP A 99 -3.51 -19.29 -3.17
N CYS A 100 -3.76 -18.31 -4.04
CA CYS A 100 -2.84 -17.18 -4.24
C CYS A 100 -2.60 -16.41 -2.93
N TYR A 101 -3.62 -16.25 -2.10
CA TYR A 101 -3.51 -15.63 -0.77
C TYR A 101 -2.75 -16.49 0.25
N SER A 102 -2.69 -17.81 0.05
CA SER A 102 -2.05 -18.76 0.98
C SER A 102 -0.61 -19.10 0.61
N ARG A 103 -0.32 -19.21 -0.70
CA ARG A 103 0.83 -19.96 -1.24
C ARG A 103 2.20 -19.50 -0.76
N MET A 104 2.37 -18.23 -0.37
CA MET A 104 3.66 -17.79 0.18
C MET A 104 3.96 -18.45 1.54
N GLY A 105 2.92 -18.84 2.29
CA GLY A 105 3.04 -19.67 3.48
C GLY A 105 3.55 -21.09 3.22
N GLU A 106 3.48 -21.57 1.98
CA GLU A 106 4.02 -22.85 1.55
C GLU A 106 5.42 -22.68 0.94
N PHE A 107 5.57 -21.70 0.04
CA PHE A 107 6.79 -21.50 -0.75
C PHE A 107 7.97 -21.05 0.10
N ILE A 108 7.76 -20.11 1.03
CA ILE A 108 8.85 -19.60 1.87
C ILE A 108 9.42 -20.70 2.77
N PRO A 109 8.63 -21.45 3.56
CA PRO A 109 9.16 -22.57 4.34
C PRO A 109 9.88 -23.62 3.50
N GLN A 110 9.33 -23.99 2.35
CA GLN A 110 9.95 -24.96 1.46
C GLN A 110 11.33 -24.47 1.00
N LEU A 111 11.42 -23.28 0.38
CA LEU A 111 12.67 -22.74 -0.14
C LEU A 111 13.72 -22.57 0.96
N VAL A 112 13.33 -22.12 2.16
CA VAL A 112 14.23 -21.99 3.30
C VAL A 112 14.75 -23.36 3.75
N SER A 113 13.89 -24.38 3.83
CA SER A 113 14.30 -25.75 4.18
C SER A 113 15.28 -26.35 3.16
N GLU A 114 15.17 -25.93 1.90
CA GLU A 114 16.07 -26.33 0.81
C GLU A 114 17.38 -25.50 0.81
N GLY A 115 17.56 -24.58 1.76
CA GLY A 115 18.74 -23.73 1.90
C GLY A 115 18.80 -22.57 0.90
N CYS A 116 17.66 -22.18 0.32
CA CYS A 116 17.54 -20.95 -0.45
C CYS A 116 17.36 -19.74 0.48
N ASN A 117 17.39 -18.54 -0.10
CA ASN A 117 17.36 -17.28 0.64
C ASN A 117 16.25 -16.34 0.10
N PRO A 118 14.96 -16.78 0.11
CA PRO A 118 13.89 -16.11 -0.60
C PRO A 118 13.50 -14.77 0.02
N ARG A 119 13.11 -13.78 -0.80
CA ARG A 119 12.47 -12.53 -0.36
C ARG A 119 11.14 -12.36 -1.07
N ILE A 120 10.17 -11.79 -0.35
CA ILE A 120 8.93 -11.29 -0.92
C ILE A 120 8.34 -10.22 -0.02
N MET A 121 7.81 -9.17 -0.64
CA MET A 121 6.97 -8.17 0.02
C MET A 121 5.48 -8.52 -0.17
N LEU A 122 4.68 -8.38 0.87
CA LEU A 122 3.24 -8.70 0.86
C LEU A 122 2.41 -7.44 1.16
N ASP A 123 1.48 -7.13 0.27
CA ASP A 123 0.47 -6.10 0.43
C ASP A 123 -0.91 -6.77 0.40
N TYR A 124 -1.62 -6.78 1.54
CA TYR A 124 -2.99 -7.28 1.63
C TYR A 124 -3.89 -6.17 2.16
N SER A 125 -5.00 -5.93 1.47
CA SER A 125 -6.01 -5.00 1.98
C SER A 125 -6.61 -5.50 3.30
N GLY A 126 -6.97 -4.58 4.18
CA GLY A 126 -7.57 -4.91 5.47
C GLY A 126 -8.93 -5.60 5.34
N ASN A 127 -9.72 -5.20 4.35
CA ASN A 127 -11.01 -5.84 4.06
C ASN A 127 -10.90 -7.25 3.45
N LEU A 128 -9.81 -7.59 2.74
CA LEU A 128 -9.54 -8.97 2.32
C LEU A 128 -9.25 -9.82 3.56
N LEU A 129 -8.35 -9.36 4.43
CA LEU A 129 -8.01 -10.05 5.68
C LEU A 129 -9.25 -10.28 6.55
N TRP A 130 -10.12 -9.26 6.65
CA TRP A 130 -11.40 -9.39 7.34
C TRP A 130 -12.31 -10.41 6.66
N GLY A 131 -12.39 -10.36 5.34
CA GLY A 131 -13.14 -11.34 4.55
C GLY A 131 -12.70 -12.78 4.77
N LEU A 132 -11.40 -13.05 4.78
CA LEU A 132 -10.85 -14.38 5.06
C LEU A 132 -11.26 -14.87 6.44
N ARG A 133 -11.26 -13.98 7.44
CA ARG A 133 -11.70 -14.30 8.80
C ARG A 133 -13.21 -14.56 8.87
N GLN A 134 -14.03 -13.75 8.21
CA GLN A 134 -15.48 -13.97 8.12
C GLN A 134 -15.82 -15.32 7.47
N MET A 135 -15.05 -15.70 6.46
CA MET A 135 -15.22 -16.97 5.74
C MET A 135 -14.67 -18.18 6.51
N GLY A 136 -13.98 -18.00 7.63
CA GLY A 136 -13.33 -19.08 8.38
C GLY A 136 -12.16 -19.73 7.64
N ARG A 137 -11.44 -18.97 6.80
CA ARG A 137 -10.28 -19.45 6.01
C ARG A 137 -9.01 -19.53 6.86
N GLU A 138 -9.06 -20.33 7.92
CA GLU A 138 -7.91 -20.59 8.79
C GLU A 138 -6.76 -21.23 8.01
N ASP A 139 -7.06 -21.99 6.95
CA ASP A 139 -6.05 -22.56 6.04
C ASP A 139 -5.17 -21.47 5.38
N VAL A 140 -5.73 -20.29 5.12
CA VAL A 140 -4.98 -19.13 4.60
C VAL A 140 -4.36 -18.33 5.75
N ILE A 141 -5.14 -18.04 6.78
CA ILE A 141 -4.70 -17.19 7.91
C ILE A 141 -3.54 -17.82 8.67
N ASP A 142 -3.57 -19.13 8.94
CA ASP A 142 -2.51 -19.83 9.66
C ASP A 142 -1.20 -19.84 8.87
N ASN A 143 -1.28 -20.00 7.55
CA ASN A 143 -0.13 -19.91 6.64
C ASN A 143 0.48 -18.50 6.63
N LEU A 144 -0.35 -17.45 6.64
CA LEU A 144 0.12 -16.08 6.78
C LEU A 144 0.73 -15.83 8.16
N LYS A 145 0.10 -16.32 9.24
CA LYS A 145 0.63 -16.21 10.62
C LYS A 145 1.97 -16.92 10.75
N LEU A 146 2.16 -18.08 10.11
CA LEU A 146 3.43 -18.81 10.11
C LEU A 146 4.58 -17.94 9.60
N ILE A 147 4.48 -17.44 8.36
CA ILE A 147 5.58 -16.66 7.74
C ILE A 147 5.74 -15.26 8.34
N THR A 148 4.69 -14.75 8.99
CA THR A 148 4.70 -13.43 9.61
C THR A 148 5.28 -13.48 11.01
N CYS A 149 4.83 -14.40 11.85
CA CYS A 149 5.10 -14.38 13.28
C CYS A 149 6.30 -15.23 13.67
N ASP A 150 6.59 -16.33 12.97
CA ASP A 150 7.71 -17.20 13.29
C ASP A 150 9.05 -16.50 13.02
N PRO A 151 9.93 -16.31 14.04
CA PRO A 151 11.25 -15.70 13.87
C PRO A 151 12.12 -16.32 12.77
N GLN A 152 11.93 -17.61 12.45
CA GLN A 152 12.63 -18.29 11.36
C GLN A 152 12.32 -17.65 10.00
N TYR A 153 11.08 -17.21 9.77
CA TYR A 153 10.64 -16.71 8.46
C TYR A 153 10.66 -15.19 8.33
N GLN A 154 10.71 -14.46 9.45
CA GLN A 154 10.74 -12.99 9.48
C GLN A 154 11.78 -12.33 8.57
N PRO A 155 13.00 -12.86 8.34
CA PRO A 155 13.97 -12.25 7.43
C PRO A 155 13.58 -12.30 5.95
N TYR A 156 12.66 -13.19 5.57
CA TYR A 156 12.33 -13.50 4.17
C TYR A 156 11.06 -12.79 3.69
N VAL A 157 10.26 -12.24 4.61
CA VAL A 157 8.96 -11.62 4.28
C VAL A 157 8.87 -10.24 4.91
N GLU A 158 8.63 -9.24 4.07
CA GLU A 158 8.24 -7.89 4.51
C GLU A 158 6.76 -7.67 4.23
N TRP A 159 6.03 -7.14 5.20
CA TRP A 159 4.67 -6.64 4.97
C TRP A 159 4.74 -5.15 4.62
N LEU A 160 3.99 -4.76 3.60
CA LEU A 160 3.75 -3.36 3.24
C LEU A 160 2.41 -2.91 3.82
N GLY A 161 2.35 -1.69 4.32
CA GLY A 161 1.08 -1.05 4.64
C GLY A 161 0.31 -0.71 3.37
N THR A 162 -1.02 -0.63 3.49
CA THR A 162 -1.93 -0.17 2.44
C THR A 162 -3.16 0.49 3.07
N MET A 163 -4.11 0.93 2.26
CA MET A 163 -5.41 1.44 2.75
C MET A 163 -6.33 0.27 3.11
N TRP A 164 -6.97 0.35 4.28
CA TRP A 164 -7.79 -0.75 4.81
C TRP A 164 -8.85 -1.26 3.81
N SER A 165 -9.60 -0.38 3.15
CA SER A 165 -10.63 -0.77 2.18
C SER A 165 -10.18 -0.75 0.72
N HIS A 166 -8.87 -0.61 0.45
CA HIS A 166 -8.33 -0.38 -0.89
C HIS A 166 -8.81 0.93 -1.53
N ALA A 167 -8.77 2.02 -0.74
CA ALA A 167 -9.08 3.36 -1.20
C ALA A 167 -7.91 3.97 -2.00
N VAL A 168 -8.20 4.65 -3.11
CA VAL A 168 -7.16 5.36 -3.89
C VAL A 168 -7.04 6.81 -3.43
N ALA A 169 -5.84 7.18 -2.98
CA ALA A 169 -5.54 8.46 -2.33
C ALA A 169 -6.02 9.71 -3.10
N PRO A 170 -5.93 9.80 -4.44
CA PRO A 170 -6.33 11.01 -5.16
C PRO A 170 -7.82 11.34 -5.09
N SER A 171 -8.66 10.32 -4.87
CA SER A 171 -10.12 10.48 -4.77
C SER A 171 -10.64 10.37 -3.34
N THR A 172 -9.79 9.97 -2.39
CA THR A 172 -10.18 9.79 -1.00
C THR A 172 -10.22 11.16 -0.32
N PRO A 173 -11.26 11.50 0.45
CA PRO A 173 -11.26 12.74 1.22
C PRO A 173 -10.01 12.82 2.12
N ILE A 174 -9.35 13.98 2.12
CA ILE A 174 -8.07 14.17 2.82
C ILE A 174 -8.10 13.70 4.29
N PRO A 175 -9.13 14.03 5.09
CA PRO A 175 -9.22 13.58 6.48
C PRO A 175 -9.25 12.06 6.67
N ASP A 176 -9.76 11.32 5.68
CA ASP A 176 -9.89 9.86 5.74
C ASP A 176 -8.60 9.11 5.37
N LEU A 177 -7.63 9.77 4.72
CA LEU A 177 -6.36 9.13 4.34
C LEU A 177 -5.67 8.48 5.53
N LYS A 178 -5.62 9.19 6.66
CA LYS A 178 -5.03 8.68 7.90
C LYS A 178 -5.91 7.60 8.54
N LEU A 179 -7.24 7.76 8.50
CA LEU A 179 -8.17 6.77 9.04
C LEU A 179 -8.03 5.41 8.34
N GLN A 180 -7.90 5.40 7.01
CA GLN A 180 -7.64 4.18 6.22
C GLN A 180 -6.34 3.48 6.64
N MET A 181 -5.26 4.23 6.81
CA MET A 181 -3.97 3.68 7.22
C MET A 181 -4.00 3.13 8.65
N GLN A 182 -4.59 3.88 9.58
CA GLN A 182 -4.69 3.47 10.98
C GLN A 182 -5.63 2.27 11.16
N ALA A 183 -6.73 2.20 10.39
CA ALA A 183 -7.61 1.04 10.37
C ALA A 183 -6.87 -0.23 9.92
N TRP A 184 -6.00 -0.11 8.91
CA TRP A 184 -5.15 -1.21 8.46
C TRP A 184 -4.19 -1.65 9.57
N GLN A 185 -3.49 -0.71 10.21
CA GLN A 185 -2.52 -1.02 11.27
C GLN A 185 -3.19 -1.67 12.50
N GLN A 186 -4.35 -1.18 12.91
CA GLN A 186 -5.11 -1.73 14.03
C GLN A 186 -5.55 -3.17 13.75
N TYR A 187 -6.11 -3.40 12.57
CA TYR A 187 -6.56 -4.74 12.20
C TYR A 187 -5.39 -5.71 11.99
N PHE A 188 -4.29 -5.24 11.39
CA PHE A 188 -3.06 -6.01 11.21
C PHE A 188 -2.46 -6.42 12.56
N ALA A 189 -2.39 -5.49 13.53
CA ALA A 189 -1.92 -5.80 14.88
C ALA A 189 -2.83 -6.80 15.61
N ALA A 190 -4.16 -6.72 15.41
CA ALA A 190 -5.08 -7.69 15.98
C ALA A 190 -4.88 -9.11 15.42
N MET A 191 -4.55 -9.23 14.14
CA MET A 191 -4.32 -10.54 13.51
C MET A 191 -2.92 -11.10 13.76
N PHE A 192 -1.88 -10.27 13.67
CA PHE A 192 -0.47 -10.73 13.63
C PHE A 192 0.36 -10.26 14.84
N GLY A 193 -0.18 -9.39 15.69
CA GLY A 193 0.48 -8.85 16.87
C GLY A 193 1.33 -7.60 16.59
N TYR A 194 1.66 -6.87 17.66
CA TYR A 194 2.42 -5.63 17.59
C TYR A 194 3.86 -5.82 17.09
N ASP A 195 4.50 -6.96 17.38
CA ASP A 195 5.85 -7.25 16.90
C ASP A 195 5.89 -7.40 15.36
N ALA A 196 4.81 -7.91 14.76
CA ALA A 196 4.67 -7.92 13.32
C ALA A 196 4.44 -6.51 12.77
N LEU A 197 3.51 -5.75 13.37
CA LEU A 197 3.19 -4.38 12.94
C LEU A 197 4.42 -3.46 13.00
N ARG A 198 5.23 -3.57 14.06
CA ARG A 198 6.46 -2.78 14.24
C ARG A 198 7.40 -2.86 13.03
N ARG A 199 7.42 -4.00 12.33
CA ARG A 199 8.29 -4.25 11.17
C ARG A 199 7.76 -3.65 9.86
N VAL A 200 6.50 -3.22 9.81
CA VAL A 200 5.91 -2.61 8.61
C VAL A 200 6.44 -1.19 8.48
N LYS A 201 7.27 -0.93 7.46
CA LYS A 201 7.86 0.38 7.19
C LYS A 201 7.65 0.88 5.76
N GLY A 202 7.43 -0.04 4.81
CA GLY A 202 7.01 0.31 3.47
C GLY A 202 5.50 0.49 3.34
N PHE A 203 5.09 1.29 2.36
CA PHE A 203 3.69 1.45 1.97
C PHE A 203 3.51 1.19 0.47
N SER A 204 2.45 0.48 0.13
CA SER A 204 2.00 0.20 -1.23
C SER A 204 0.68 0.95 -1.48
N PRO A 205 0.67 2.00 -2.33
CA PRO A 205 -0.58 2.67 -2.67
C PRO A 205 -1.50 1.72 -3.45
N PRO A 206 -2.79 1.59 -3.08
CA PRO A 206 -3.80 0.98 -3.94
C PRO A 206 -3.70 1.51 -5.37
N GLU A 207 -3.72 0.59 -6.34
CA GLU A 207 -3.60 0.89 -7.77
C GLU A 207 -2.30 1.62 -8.17
N MET A 208 -1.27 1.58 -7.30
CA MET A 208 -0.07 2.41 -7.38
C MET A 208 -0.38 3.90 -7.59
N HIS A 209 -1.54 4.36 -7.09
CA HIS A 209 -2.10 5.65 -7.45
C HIS A 209 -1.52 6.76 -6.57
N LEU A 210 -0.59 7.55 -7.14
CA LEU A 210 0.01 8.68 -6.45
C LEU A 210 -0.81 9.96 -6.70
N PRO A 211 -1.28 10.67 -5.66
CA PRO A 211 -1.93 11.98 -5.81
C PRO A 211 -0.94 13.01 -6.33
N ASN A 212 -1.38 13.78 -7.32
CA ASN A 212 -0.59 14.87 -7.90
C ASN A 212 -1.17 16.26 -7.64
N HIS A 213 -2.40 16.37 -7.13
CA HIS A 213 -2.89 17.61 -6.52
C HIS A 213 -1.97 18.02 -5.34
N PRO A 214 -1.42 19.24 -5.30
CA PRO A 214 -0.43 19.67 -4.31
C PRO A 214 -0.82 19.38 -2.85
N ASP A 215 -2.04 19.74 -2.45
CA ASP A 215 -2.50 19.58 -1.07
C ASP A 215 -2.74 18.12 -0.71
N THR A 216 -3.32 17.34 -1.62
CA THR A 216 -3.58 15.92 -1.41
C THR A 216 -2.27 15.15 -1.32
N ALA A 217 -1.29 15.46 -2.18
CA ALA A 217 0.04 14.84 -2.13
C ALA A 217 0.76 15.13 -0.81
N TYR A 218 0.70 16.37 -0.35
CA TYR A 218 1.32 16.76 0.92
C TYR A 218 0.66 16.04 2.12
N GLU A 219 -0.66 16.09 2.24
CA GLU A 219 -1.38 15.46 3.35
C GLU A 219 -1.28 13.93 3.29
N TYR A 220 -1.19 13.34 2.10
CA TYR A 220 -0.93 11.91 1.93
C TYR A 220 0.45 11.51 2.49
N ILE A 221 1.53 12.21 2.10
CA ILE A 221 2.87 11.93 2.64
C ILE A 221 2.93 12.20 4.15
N LYS A 222 2.24 13.24 4.62
CA LYS A 222 2.14 13.53 6.06
C LYS A 222 1.46 12.40 6.82
N ALA A 223 0.30 11.92 6.34
CA ALA A 223 -0.40 10.79 6.93
C ALA A 223 0.47 9.53 6.96
N LEU A 224 1.22 9.25 5.88
CA LEU A 224 2.16 8.12 5.84
C LEU A 224 3.20 8.20 6.97
N LYS A 225 3.84 9.36 7.13
CA LYS A 225 4.88 9.57 8.15
C LYS A 225 4.29 9.55 9.58
N GLU A 226 3.11 10.13 9.77
CA GLU A 226 2.39 10.06 11.05
C GLU A 226 1.96 8.63 11.41
N CYS A 227 1.80 7.74 10.43
CA CYS A 227 1.57 6.31 10.62
C CYS A 227 2.88 5.49 10.71
N GLY A 228 4.05 6.13 10.71
CA GLY A 228 5.35 5.45 10.90
C GLY A 228 5.91 4.74 9.67
N TYR A 229 5.32 4.95 8.48
CA TYR A 229 5.89 4.49 7.23
C TYR A 229 7.11 5.35 6.86
N ARG A 230 8.18 4.71 6.38
CA ARG A 230 9.46 5.36 6.05
C ARG A 230 9.69 5.47 4.54
N TRP A 231 9.05 4.60 3.76
CA TRP A 231 9.18 4.61 2.31
C TRP A 231 7.88 4.22 1.59
N LEU A 232 7.76 4.65 0.35
CA LEU A 232 6.60 4.44 -0.52
C LEU A 232 7.03 3.75 -1.82
N LEU A 233 6.30 2.73 -2.27
CA LEU A 233 6.46 2.23 -3.62
C LEU A 233 5.69 3.14 -4.59
N VAL A 234 6.33 3.62 -5.66
CA VAL A 234 5.70 4.52 -6.65
C VAL A 234 5.91 4.03 -8.07
N GLN A 235 4.91 4.21 -8.93
CA GLN A 235 5.01 3.88 -10.35
C GLN A 235 5.96 4.86 -11.06
N GLU A 236 6.85 4.37 -11.93
CA GLU A 236 7.80 5.21 -12.69
C GLU A 236 7.11 6.37 -13.43
N SER A 237 5.92 6.14 -14.01
CA SER A 237 5.15 7.16 -14.73
C SER A 237 4.31 8.09 -13.86
N SER A 238 4.23 7.89 -12.53
CA SER A 238 3.48 8.78 -11.63
C SER A 238 4.34 9.90 -11.02
N VAL A 239 5.64 9.88 -11.30
CA VAL A 239 6.60 10.87 -10.81
C VAL A 239 7.40 11.49 -11.95
N GLU A 240 7.89 12.70 -11.69
CA GLU A 240 8.80 13.45 -12.56
C GLU A 240 9.92 14.05 -11.70
N ARG A 241 11.01 14.49 -12.34
CA ARG A 241 12.02 15.32 -11.69
C ARG A 241 11.47 16.72 -11.44
N LEU A 242 12.11 17.48 -10.55
CA LEU A 242 11.65 18.83 -10.17
C LEU A 242 11.61 19.82 -11.34
N ASP A 243 12.36 19.55 -12.41
CA ASP A 243 12.38 20.31 -13.66
C ASP A 243 11.30 19.86 -14.68
N GLY A 244 10.43 18.92 -14.30
CA GLY A 244 9.35 18.39 -15.12
C GLY A 244 9.78 17.32 -16.13
N SER A 245 11.07 16.96 -16.19
CA SER A 245 11.52 15.83 -17.00
C SER A 245 11.13 14.49 -16.34
N GLY A 246 10.97 13.44 -17.14
CA GLY A 246 10.84 12.08 -16.59
C GLY A 246 12.08 11.69 -15.77
N LEU A 247 11.96 10.65 -14.96
CA LEU A 247 13.11 10.10 -14.24
C LEU A 247 14.24 9.77 -15.22
N TRP A 248 15.50 10.01 -14.83
CA TRP A 248 16.60 9.51 -15.64
C TRP A 248 16.61 7.99 -15.59
N HIS A 249 17.07 7.36 -16.68
CA HIS A 249 16.93 5.91 -16.87
C HIS A 249 17.39 5.08 -15.66
N ASP A 250 18.45 5.51 -14.96
CA ASP A 250 19.01 4.77 -13.83
C ASP A 250 18.49 5.22 -12.45
N ASP A 251 17.83 6.39 -12.35
CA ASP A 251 17.26 6.91 -11.09
C ASP A 251 16.24 5.91 -10.51
N LYS A 252 15.54 5.16 -11.37
CA LYS A 252 14.53 4.19 -10.94
C LYS A 252 15.08 2.94 -10.26
N TYR A 253 16.39 2.70 -10.30
CA TYR A 253 17.01 1.56 -9.63
C TYR A 253 17.64 1.92 -8.28
N VAL A 254 17.42 3.13 -7.78
CA VAL A 254 17.88 3.60 -6.46
C VAL A 254 16.73 4.25 -5.69
N PRO A 255 16.85 4.40 -4.36
CA PRO A 255 15.88 5.19 -3.62
C PRO A 255 15.87 6.64 -4.12
N ASN A 256 14.67 7.20 -4.29
CA ASN A 256 14.45 8.59 -4.65
C ASN A 256 13.89 9.34 -3.43
N ARG A 257 14.10 10.65 -3.37
CA ARG A 257 13.40 11.53 -2.43
C ARG A 257 12.18 12.12 -3.14
N LEU A 258 11.00 11.59 -2.82
CA LEU A 258 9.73 12.12 -3.31
C LEU A 258 9.36 13.36 -2.49
N ILE A 259 9.30 14.51 -3.15
CA ILE A 259 9.01 15.81 -2.56
C ILE A 259 7.58 16.22 -2.94
N ALA A 260 6.78 16.58 -1.93
CA ALA A 260 5.50 17.25 -2.13
C ALA A 260 5.55 18.66 -1.54
N ARG A 261 4.98 19.61 -2.28
CA ARG A 261 4.73 20.97 -1.83
C ARG A 261 3.23 21.22 -1.82
N ASN A 262 2.70 21.82 -0.76
CA ASN A 262 1.28 22.19 -0.69
C ASN A 262 1.03 23.63 -1.16
N SER A 263 -0.24 24.01 -1.20
CA SER A 263 -0.70 25.32 -1.62
C SER A 263 -0.44 26.46 -0.62
N LYS A 264 0.15 26.12 0.54
CA LYS A 264 0.67 27.07 1.55
C LYS A 264 2.19 27.23 1.47
N GLY A 265 2.85 26.56 0.51
CA GLY A 265 4.30 26.60 0.33
C GLY A 265 5.08 25.66 1.26
N GLU A 266 4.41 24.87 2.10
CA GLU A 266 5.04 23.89 2.97
C GLU A 266 5.53 22.70 2.15
N THR A 267 6.66 22.13 2.52
CA THR A 267 7.26 20.97 1.85
C THR A 267 7.41 19.78 2.79
N ILE A 268 7.23 18.60 2.23
CA ILE A 268 7.46 17.33 2.93
C ILE A 268 8.07 16.33 1.95
N SER A 269 8.84 15.37 2.46
CA SER A 269 9.39 14.31 1.65
C SER A 269 9.37 12.95 2.35
N ILE A 270 9.39 11.92 1.52
CA ILE A 270 9.52 10.50 1.90
C ILE A 270 10.43 9.79 0.90
N THR A 271 11.10 8.72 1.32
CA THR A 271 11.85 7.84 0.42
C THR A 271 10.88 7.11 -0.50
N ALA A 272 11.20 7.05 -1.79
CA ALA A 272 10.42 6.35 -2.79
C ALA A 272 11.26 5.27 -3.47
N LEU A 273 10.77 4.04 -3.50
CA LEU A 273 11.28 3.00 -4.39
C LEU A 273 10.45 3.03 -5.67
N ILE A 274 11.13 3.09 -6.82
CA ILE A 274 10.45 3.20 -8.10
C ILE A 274 10.13 1.80 -8.63
N LYS A 275 8.85 1.52 -8.80
CA LYS A 275 8.35 0.38 -9.56
C LYS A 275 8.69 0.58 -11.03
N THR A 276 9.59 -0.25 -11.56
CA THR A 276 10.02 -0.15 -12.95
C THR A 276 8.89 -0.52 -13.91
N GLN A 277 8.90 0.06 -15.12
CA GLN A 277 8.00 -0.35 -16.19
C GLN A 277 8.37 -1.76 -16.69
N GLY A 278 7.58 -2.76 -16.31
CA GLY A 278 7.42 -4.01 -17.07
C GLY A 278 6.37 -3.83 -18.18
N SER A 279 6.37 -4.68 -19.21
CA SER A 279 5.39 -4.61 -20.30
C SER A 279 3.96 -4.99 -19.89
N ASP A 280 3.77 -5.51 -18.68
CA ASP A 280 2.50 -5.81 -18.00
C ASP A 280 2.84 -6.05 -16.50
N THR A 281 1.94 -5.76 -15.56
CA THR A 281 2.13 -6.11 -14.13
C THR A 281 2.30 -7.63 -13.95
N LYS A 282 1.80 -8.43 -14.91
CA LYS A 282 1.88 -9.90 -14.91
C LYS A 282 3.30 -10.47 -15.01
N LEU A 283 4.30 -9.68 -15.38
CA LEU A 283 5.67 -10.18 -15.54
C LEU A 283 6.38 -10.53 -14.23
N VAL A 284 5.84 -10.11 -13.08
CA VAL A 284 6.29 -10.61 -11.77
C VAL A 284 6.11 -12.13 -11.68
N ALA A 285 5.10 -12.71 -12.34
CA ALA A 285 4.91 -14.17 -12.44
C ALA A 285 6.15 -14.90 -12.99
N GLN A 286 6.83 -14.26 -13.93
CA GLN A 286 7.97 -14.83 -14.63
C GLN A 286 9.31 -14.35 -14.04
N MET A 287 9.30 -13.72 -12.86
CA MET A 287 10.49 -13.17 -12.21
C MET A 287 11.28 -12.19 -13.10
N GLN A 288 10.58 -11.41 -13.94
CA GLN A 288 11.21 -10.36 -14.74
C GLN A 288 12.13 -9.43 -13.92
N PRO A 289 11.81 -8.99 -12.68
CA PRO A 289 12.72 -8.10 -11.94
C PRO A 289 14.06 -8.77 -11.62
N TYR A 290 14.09 -10.08 -11.41
CA TYR A 290 15.32 -10.85 -11.25
C TYR A 290 16.16 -10.85 -12.54
N TYR A 291 15.53 -11.12 -13.69
CA TYR A 291 16.24 -11.14 -14.98
C TYR A 291 16.69 -9.74 -15.42
N GLU A 292 15.90 -8.70 -15.12
CA GLU A 292 16.29 -7.32 -15.32
C GLU A 292 17.50 -6.97 -14.46
N ALA A 293 17.50 -7.35 -13.17
CA ALA A 293 18.62 -7.13 -12.27
C ALA A 293 19.92 -7.80 -12.74
N LYS A 294 19.87 -8.97 -13.38
CA LYS A 294 21.05 -9.60 -14.01
C LYS A 294 21.75 -8.69 -15.03
N SER A 295 20.98 -7.86 -15.73
CA SER A 295 21.50 -6.89 -16.70
C SER A 295 22.01 -5.59 -16.08
N ARG A 296 21.76 -5.37 -14.78
CA ARG A 296 22.20 -4.20 -14.03
C ARG A 296 23.54 -4.46 -13.34
N GLY A 297 24.11 -3.39 -12.78
CA GLY A 297 25.33 -3.42 -11.98
C GLY A 297 25.21 -2.48 -10.79
N ARG A 298 26.35 -1.95 -10.35
CA ARG A 298 26.39 -0.90 -9.35
C ARG A 298 26.33 0.47 -10.00
N GLN A 299 25.76 1.45 -9.31
CA GLN A 299 25.70 2.84 -9.73
C GLN A 299 26.10 3.78 -8.59
N GLN A 300 26.50 5.00 -8.97
CA GLN A 300 26.91 6.02 -8.02
C GLN A 300 25.68 6.69 -7.38
N LEU A 301 25.64 6.74 -6.06
CA LEU A 301 24.64 7.47 -5.26
C LEU A 301 25.40 8.27 -4.18
N GLY A 302 25.43 9.59 -4.32
CA GLY A 302 26.32 10.43 -3.52
C GLY A 302 27.79 10.06 -3.76
N ASP A 303 28.53 9.78 -2.69
CA ASP A 303 29.93 9.29 -2.72
C ASP A 303 30.04 7.75 -2.71
N LYS A 304 28.91 7.03 -2.66
CA LYS A 304 28.87 5.56 -2.60
C LYS A 304 28.59 4.94 -3.96
N ASN A 305 29.25 3.80 -4.22
CA ASN A 305 28.93 2.93 -5.34
C ASN A 305 28.05 1.78 -4.84
N ILE A 306 26.76 1.80 -5.16
CA ILE A 306 25.75 0.90 -4.59
C ILE A 306 25.17 -0.03 -5.66
N PRO A 307 24.74 -1.25 -5.31
CA PRO A 307 24.05 -2.14 -6.24
C PRO A 307 22.70 -1.55 -6.65
N CYS A 308 22.40 -1.50 -7.95
CA CYS A 308 21.05 -1.16 -8.43
C CYS A 308 20.02 -2.15 -7.88
N CYS A 309 18.82 -1.70 -7.57
CA CYS A 309 17.69 -2.55 -7.18
C CYS A 309 16.50 -2.38 -8.13
N VAL A 310 16.10 -3.46 -8.80
CA VAL A 310 14.88 -3.49 -9.63
C VAL A 310 13.68 -3.83 -8.74
N SER A 311 12.75 -2.89 -8.56
CA SER A 311 11.57 -3.10 -7.71
C SER A 311 10.32 -3.28 -8.57
N GLN A 312 9.52 -4.32 -8.29
CA GLN A 312 8.23 -4.53 -8.93
C GLN A 312 7.17 -5.07 -7.98
N ILE A 313 5.91 -4.75 -8.27
CA ILE A 313 4.71 -5.26 -7.60
C ILE A 313 3.68 -5.66 -8.66
N ALA A 314 2.92 -6.71 -8.35
CA ALA A 314 1.81 -7.18 -9.15
C ALA A 314 0.68 -7.70 -8.28
N ASP A 315 -0.54 -7.56 -8.77
CA ASP A 315 -1.72 -8.28 -8.27
C ASP A 315 -1.45 -9.80 -8.25
N GLY A 316 -1.44 -10.41 -7.08
CA GLY A 316 -1.09 -11.82 -6.90
C GLY A 316 -2.13 -12.78 -7.44
N GLU A 317 -3.37 -12.34 -7.58
CA GLU A 317 -4.52 -13.03 -8.14
C GLU A 317 -4.85 -12.63 -9.60
N ASN A 318 -4.01 -11.85 -10.29
CA ASN A 318 -4.35 -11.36 -11.63
C ASN A 318 -4.39 -12.47 -12.70
N GLY A 319 -5.32 -12.30 -13.65
CA GLY A 319 -5.86 -13.29 -14.58
C GLY A 319 -4.82 -14.16 -15.27
N GLY A 320 -4.94 -15.47 -15.06
CA GLY A 320 -4.20 -16.52 -15.75
C GLY A 320 -2.70 -16.59 -15.38
N VAL A 321 -1.95 -15.52 -15.64
CA VAL A 321 -0.48 -15.54 -15.57
C VAL A 321 0.01 -15.59 -14.12
N MET A 322 -0.44 -14.69 -13.25
CA MET A 322 -0.01 -14.69 -11.83
C MET A 322 -0.50 -15.93 -11.07
N MET A 323 -1.67 -16.46 -11.44
CA MET A 323 -2.20 -17.70 -10.87
C MET A 323 -1.38 -18.93 -11.26
N ASN A 324 -1.03 -19.05 -12.55
CA ASN A 324 -0.47 -20.30 -13.10
C ASN A 324 1.06 -20.28 -13.22
N GLU A 325 1.65 -19.14 -13.58
CA GLU A 325 3.08 -19.06 -13.92
C GLU A 325 3.95 -18.64 -12.74
N PHE A 326 3.43 -17.86 -11.79
CA PHE A 326 4.20 -17.39 -10.62
C PHE A 326 4.89 -18.53 -9.84
N PRO A 327 4.22 -19.67 -9.53
CA PRO A 327 4.91 -20.79 -8.88
C PRO A 327 6.09 -21.33 -9.72
N GLY A 328 5.91 -21.44 -11.03
CA GLY A 328 6.91 -21.92 -11.98
C GLY A 328 8.03 -20.91 -12.26
N GLY A 329 7.83 -19.62 -11.97
CA GLY A 329 8.86 -18.60 -12.03
C GLY A 329 9.61 -18.41 -10.70
N TYR A 330 8.88 -18.28 -9.60
CA TYR A 330 9.41 -17.93 -8.29
C TYR A 330 10.32 -19.02 -7.72
N MET A 331 9.87 -20.28 -7.67
CA MET A 331 10.65 -21.37 -7.06
C MET A 331 12.00 -21.58 -7.78
N PRO A 332 12.04 -21.74 -9.13
CA PRO A 332 13.31 -21.97 -9.82
C PRO A 332 14.28 -20.79 -9.75
N ALA A 333 13.77 -19.55 -9.71
CA ALA A 333 14.62 -18.37 -9.57
C ALA A 333 15.44 -18.43 -8.27
N TRP A 334 14.82 -18.84 -7.15
CA TRP A 334 15.54 -18.96 -5.88
C TRP A 334 16.54 -20.11 -5.84
N HIS A 335 16.25 -21.22 -6.53
CA HIS A 335 17.25 -22.29 -6.72
C HIS A 335 18.43 -21.84 -7.57
N ASP A 336 18.21 -21.03 -8.60
CA ASP A 336 19.27 -20.44 -9.41
C ASP A 336 20.14 -19.47 -8.58
N ILE A 337 19.51 -18.55 -7.84
CA ILE A 337 20.19 -17.58 -6.95
C ILE A 337 21.05 -18.28 -5.90
N LYS A 338 20.58 -19.40 -5.35
CA LYS A 338 21.36 -20.19 -4.38
C LYS A 338 22.73 -20.61 -4.94
N ASN A 339 22.82 -20.86 -6.25
CA ASN A 339 24.06 -21.25 -6.92
C ASN A 339 24.85 -20.06 -7.49
N ASN A 340 24.19 -18.91 -7.69
CA ASN A 340 24.72 -17.70 -8.32
C ASN A 340 24.40 -16.46 -7.46
N GLY A 341 25.31 -16.08 -6.58
CA GLY A 341 25.06 -15.09 -5.51
C GLY A 341 25.37 -13.62 -5.82
N ASP A 342 25.68 -13.25 -7.06
CA ASP A 342 26.00 -11.85 -7.41
C ASP A 342 24.75 -10.98 -7.61
N VAL A 343 23.61 -11.58 -7.97
CA VAL A 343 22.30 -10.94 -8.05
C VAL A 343 21.40 -11.49 -6.96
N VAL A 344 20.97 -10.63 -6.04
CA VAL A 344 20.22 -11.06 -4.85
C VAL A 344 18.81 -10.47 -4.81
N GLY A 345 17.86 -11.19 -4.24
CA GLY A 345 16.59 -10.57 -3.88
C GLY A 345 16.69 -9.88 -2.51
N VAL A 346 16.01 -8.75 -2.37
CA VAL A 346 15.95 -7.93 -1.15
C VAL A 346 14.52 -7.52 -0.88
N ASN A 347 14.20 -7.31 0.40
CA ASN A 347 13.00 -6.57 0.79
C ASN A 347 13.27 -5.04 0.71
N GLY A 348 12.23 -4.22 0.62
CA GLY A 348 12.37 -2.77 0.41
C GLY A 348 13.05 -2.09 1.60
N THR A 349 12.61 -2.38 2.82
CA THR A 349 13.28 -1.89 4.03
C THR A 349 14.67 -2.50 4.20
N GLU A 350 14.86 -3.78 3.87
CA GLU A 350 16.18 -4.43 3.92
C GLU A 350 17.19 -3.73 3.02
N TYR A 351 16.80 -3.38 1.78
CA TYR A 351 17.64 -2.66 0.85
C TYR A 351 18.03 -1.28 1.38
N ILE A 352 17.05 -0.49 1.86
CA ILE A 352 17.30 0.85 2.40
C ILE A 352 18.25 0.79 3.62
N GLU A 353 18.01 -0.13 4.56
CA GLU A 353 18.86 -0.30 5.73
C GLU A 353 20.29 -0.71 5.39
N LEU A 354 20.48 -1.56 4.37
CA LEU A 354 21.81 -1.93 3.88
C LEU A 354 22.55 -0.73 3.28
N LEU A 355 21.85 0.13 2.53
CA LEU A 355 22.43 1.35 1.96
C LEU A 355 22.83 2.35 3.07
N GLU A 356 21.94 2.60 4.03
CA GLU A 356 22.20 3.50 5.17
C GLU A 356 23.38 2.97 6.01
N ALA A 357 23.45 1.66 6.26
CA ALA A 357 24.57 1.04 6.97
C ALA A 357 25.90 1.17 6.21
N ALA A 358 25.87 1.23 4.87
CA ALA A 358 27.05 1.52 4.04
C ALA A 358 27.42 3.02 3.99
N GLY A 359 26.65 3.86 4.68
CA GLY A 359 26.87 5.30 4.81
C GLY A 359 26.28 6.13 3.68
N VAL A 360 25.28 5.60 2.95
CA VAL A 360 24.50 6.40 2.00
C VAL A 360 23.62 7.37 2.78
N ASN A 361 23.64 8.65 2.42
CA ASN A 361 22.77 9.65 3.01
C ASN A 361 21.49 9.81 2.16
N PRO A 362 20.28 9.76 2.75
CA PRO A 362 19.03 10.06 2.03
C PRO A 362 18.97 11.42 1.34
N ASP A 363 19.79 12.40 1.76
CA ASP A 363 19.90 13.69 1.07
C ASP A 363 20.57 13.60 -0.30
N ASP A 364 21.35 12.54 -0.55
CA ASP A 364 22.02 12.27 -1.83
C ASP A 364 21.10 11.55 -2.83
N TYR A 365 19.89 11.17 -2.41
CA TYR A 365 18.91 10.53 -3.30
C TYR A 365 18.47 11.49 -4.41
N PRO A 366 18.31 10.99 -5.65
CA PRO A 366 17.66 11.76 -6.71
C PRO A 366 16.30 12.27 -6.24
N THR A 367 15.98 13.52 -6.57
CA THR A 367 14.71 14.13 -6.18
C THR A 367 13.67 13.95 -7.27
N CYS A 368 12.48 13.49 -6.88
CA CYS A 368 11.31 13.46 -7.73
C CYS A 368 10.11 14.12 -7.04
N GLN A 369 9.05 14.37 -7.80
CA GLN A 369 7.77 14.91 -7.35
C GLN A 369 6.64 14.23 -8.11
N PRO A 370 5.38 14.30 -7.64
CA PRO A 370 4.25 13.81 -8.41
C PRO A 370 4.17 14.47 -9.80
N ILE A 371 3.79 13.67 -10.81
CA ILE A 371 3.72 14.12 -12.20
C ILE A 371 2.82 15.36 -12.38
N ASN A 372 3.18 16.23 -13.32
CA ASN A 372 2.54 17.52 -13.65
C ASN A 372 2.71 18.64 -12.60
N GLN A 373 3.30 18.39 -11.43
CA GLN A 373 3.49 19.45 -10.44
C GLN A 373 4.43 20.55 -10.92
N HIS A 374 5.45 20.23 -11.73
CA HIS A 374 6.34 21.23 -12.33
C HIS A 374 5.57 22.32 -13.08
N LYS A 375 4.55 21.91 -13.86
CA LYS A 375 3.73 22.83 -14.65
C LYS A 375 2.94 23.81 -13.78
N ILE A 376 2.47 23.36 -12.61
CA ILE A 376 1.78 24.19 -11.62
C ILE A 376 2.78 25.20 -11.04
N TRP A 377 3.94 24.72 -10.58
CA TRP A 377 4.94 25.56 -9.91
C TRP A 377 5.59 26.60 -10.83
N GLN A 378 5.60 26.39 -12.15
CA GLN A 378 6.01 27.43 -13.12
C GLN A 378 5.05 28.63 -13.20
N ARG A 379 3.80 28.48 -12.76
CA ARG A 379 2.76 29.53 -12.81
C ARG A 379 2.54 30.24 -11.47
N VAL A 380 3.24 29.82 -10.43
CA VAL A 380 3.08 30.33 -9.06
C VAL A 380 4.38 31.02 -8.63
N ASP A 381 4.27 32.21 -8.04
CA ASP A 381 5.43 32.85 -7.40
C ASP A 381 5.81 32.06 -6.13
N LEU A 382 6.94 31.34 -6.21
CA LEU A 382 7.40 30.50 -5.11
C LEU A 382 7.82 31.28 -3.86
N ASN A 383 8.01 32.61 -3.95
CA ASN A 383 8.26 33.44 -2.77
C ASN A 383 6.97 33.83 -2.04
N ASN A 384 5.81 33.61 -2.65
CA ASN A 384 4.49 33.96 -2.11
C ASN A 384 3.43 32.96 -2.58
N VAL A 385 3.59 31.71 -2.18
CA VAL A 385 2.65 30.63 -2.51
C VAL A 385 1.36 30.82 -1.70
N THR A 386 0.23 30.91 -2.39
CA THR A 386 -1.10 30.95 -1.75
C THR A 386 -2.06 29.94 -2.39
N PRO A 387 -3.09 29.46 -1.65
CA PRO A 387 -4.10 28.56 -2.19
C PRO A 387 -4.78 29.09 -3.46
N GLU A 388 -5.10 30.38 -3.50
CA GLU A 388 -5.76 31.00 -4.64
C GLU A 388 -4.86 31.02 -5.88
N ALA A 389 -3.56 31.26 -5.71
CA ALA A 389 -2.61 31.26 -6.81
C ALA A 389 -2.42 29.85 -7.40
N VAL A 390 -2.38 28.83 -6.54
CA VAL A 390 -2.26 27.43 -6.96
C VAL A 390 -3.53 26.96 -7.68
N GLU A 391 -4.71 27.25 -7.13
CA GLU A 391 -5.98 26.88 -7.78
C GLU A 391 -6.12 27.55 -9.15
N LYS A 392 -5.79 28.85 -9.23
CA LYS A 392 -5.78 29.58 -10.51
C LYS A 392 -4.83 28.93 -11.53
N ALA A 393 -3.62 28.54 -11.11
CA ALA A 393 -2.67 27.86 -11.99
C ALA A 393 -3.21 26.51 -12.49
N ILE A 394 -3.88 25.74 -11.61
CA ILE A 394 -4.53 24.47 -11.96
C ILE A 394 -5.67 24.69 -12.97
N GLU A 395 -6.52 25.70 -12.75
CA GLU A 395 -7.62 26.02 -13.65
C GLU A 395 -7.12 26.46 -15.03
N GLU A 396 -6.12 27.34 -15.08
CA GLU A 396 -5.47 27.76 -16.33
C GLU A 396 -4.86 26.56 -17.08
N LEU A 397 -4.21 25.64 -16.37
CA LEU A 397 -3.61 24.44 -16.97
C LEU A 397 -4.68 23.48 -17.53
N LYS A 398 -5.77 23.24 -16.79
CA LYS A 398 -6.90 22.42 -17.28
C LYS A 398 -7.52 22.98 -18.57
N GLN A 399 -7.49 24.31 -18.76
CA GLN A 399 -8.01 24.97 -19.96
C GLN A 399 -7.00 24.99 -21.12
N THR A 400 -5.70 25.03 -20.84
CA THR A 400 -4.65 25.31 -21.84
C THR A 400 -3.80 24.10 -22.23
N ASP A 401 -3.75 23.05 -21.41
CA ASP A 401 -2.99 21.83 -21.63
C ASP A 401 -3.89 20.60 -21.54
N HIS A 402 -4.25 20.03 -22.68
CA HIS A 402 -5.10 18.83 -22.75
C HIS A 402 -4.48 17.57 -22.14
N GLN A 403 -3.18 17.56 -21.86
CA GLN A 403 -2.47 16.46 -21.19
C GLN A 403 -2.34 16.68 -19.67
N PHE A 404 -2.83 17.80 -19.15
CA PHE A 404 -2.78 18.11 -17.73
C PHE A 404 -3.99 17.51 -16.99
N HIS A 405 -3.70 16.70 -15.98
CA HIS A 405 -4.68 16.11 -15.08
C HIS A 405 -4.17 16.19 -13.64
N VAL A 406 -5.08 16.42 -12.68
CA VAL A 406 -4.80 16.47 -11.23
C VAL A 406 -5.54 15.38 -10.44
N ASP A 407 -5.99 14.33 -11.15
CA ASP A 407 -6.73 13.20 -10.58
C ASP A 407 -5.80 12.08 -10.06
N GLY A 408 -4.48 12.34 -10.02
CA GLY A 408 -3.42 11.36 -9.74
C GLY A 408 -2.91 10.62 -10.98
N ALA A 409 -1.90 9.75 -10.77
CA ALA A 409 -1.40 8.83 -11.79
C ALA A 409 -1.27 7.40 -11.24
N SER A 410 -1.83 6.42 -11.95
CA SER A 410 -1.99 5.02 -11.53
C SER A 410 -1.39 4.07 -12.58
N TRP A 411 -1.11 2.83 -12.19
CA TRP A 411 -0.63 1.79 -13.10
C TRP A 411 -1.64 1.35 -14.18
N THR A 412 -2.90 1.76 -14.07
CA THR A 412 -3.96 1.36 -15.01
C THR A 412 -4.03 2.25 -16.25
N ASN A 413 -3.25 3.35 -16.33
CA ASN A 413 -3.04 4.31 -17.44
C ASN A 413 -4.26 4.88 -18.20
N ASP A 414 -5.42 4.22 -18.22
CA ASP A 414 -6.58 4.49 -19.08
C ASP A 414 -7.91 4.58 -18.30
N LEU A 415 -7.95 4.21 -17.01
CA LEU A 415 -9.16 4.27 -16.17
C LEU A 415 -9.24 5.60 -15.41
N SER A 416 -10.24 6.42 -15.72
CA SER A 416 -10.58 7.57 -14.89
C SER A 416 -11.29 7.11 -13.62
N TRP A 417 -10.64 7.30 -12.47
CA TRP A 417 -11.21 7.05 -11.14
C TRP A 417 -12.20 8.12 -10.68
N VAL A 418 -12.40 9.15 -11.51
CA VAL A 418 -13.15 10.37 -11.19
C VAL A 418 -14.26 10.66 -12.19
N LYS A 419 -13.93 10.75 -13.47
CA LYS A 419 -14.88 11.16 -14.51
C LYS A 419 -15.94 10.09 -14.76
N GLY A 420 -17.22 10.46 -14.65
CA GLY A 420 -18.35 9.55 -14.89
C GLY A 420 -18.75 8.69 -13.69
N TYR A 421 -18.19 8.94 -12.51
CA TYR A 421 -18.55 8.28 -11.25
C TYR A 421 -19.04 9.27 -10.19
N GLU A 422 -19.64 10.39 -10.61
CA GLU A 422 -20.20 11.41 -9.72
C GLU A 422 -21.27 10.82 -8.78
N ASN A 423 -21.98 9.79 -9.25
CA ASN A 423 -22.97 9.01 -8.50
C ASN A 423 -22.36 8.16 -7.35
N VAL A 424 -21.04 8.01 -7.29
CA VAL A 424 -20.32 7.36 -6.19
C VAL A 424 -19.50 8.38 -5.40
N LEU A 425 -18.75 9.24 -6.09
CA LEU A 425 -17.83 10.19 -5.45
C LEU A 425 -18.55 11.28 -4.65
N GLY A 426 -19.69 11.77 -5.12
CA GLY A 426 -20.50 12.75 -4.39
C GLY A 426 -20.98 12.18 -3.06
N PRO A 427 -21.71 11.05 -3.05
CA PRO A 427 -22.12 10.35 -1.83
C PRO A 427 -20.95 9.97 -0.91
N MET A 428 -19.83 9.51 -1.46
CA MET A 428 -18.62 9.20 -0.69
C MET A 428 -18.09 10.44 0.07
N THR A 429 -18.00 11.59 -0.62
CA THR A 429 -17.56 12.84 0.00
C THR A 429 -18.55 13.30 1.07
N GLN A 430 -19.85 13.20 0.79
CA GLN A 430 -20.90 13.57 1.74
C GLN A 430 -20.83 12.72 3.02
N LEU A 431 -20.65 11.40 2.90
CA LEU A 431 -20.59 10.51 4.05
C LEU A 431 -19.38 10.82 4.95
N SER A 432 -18.23 11.11 4.32
CA SER A 432 -17.01 11.54 5.01
C SER A 432 -17.23 12.84 5.78
N VAL A 433 -17.82 13.85 5.14
CA VAL A 433 -18.17 15.12 5.79
C VAL A 433 -19.08 14.89 6.99
N ASP A 434 -20.14 14.10 6.84
CA ASP A 434 -21.09 13.81 7.92
C ASP A 434 -20.43 13.04 9.06
N PHE A 435 -19.52 12.11 8.75
CA PHE A 435 -18.75 11.35 9.74
C PHE A 435 -17.89 12.27 10.59
N HIS A 436 -17.10 13.13 9.96
CA HIS A 436 -16.21 14.08 10.64
C HIS A 436 -16.99 15.14 11.42
N GLN A 437 -18.08 15.68 10.86
CA GLN A 437 -18.95 16.63 11.59
C GLN A 437 -19.53 16.03 12.87
N LYS A 438 -19.90 14.74 12.85
CA LYS A 438 -20.43 14.05 14.02
C LYS A 438 -19.35 13.72 15.03
N PHE A 439 -18.24 13.10 14.60
CA PHE A 439 -17.31 12.45 15.52
C PHE A 439 -16.08 13.28 15.88
N ASP A 440 -15.58 14.19 15.03
CA ASP A 440 -14.36 14.94 15.35
C ASP A 440 -14.51 15.78 16.64
N PRO A 441 -15.62 16.53 16.85
CA PRO A 441 -15.81 17.27 18.10
C PRO A 441 -15.93 16.35 19.32
N LEU A 442 -16.50 15.15 19.16
CA LEU A 442 -16.65 14.18 20.23
C LEU A 442 -15.31 13.55 20.61
N VAL A 443 -14.50 13.16 19.62
CA VAL A 443 -13.15 12.60 19.82
C VAL A 443 -12.22 13.66 20.42
N GLN A 444 -12.36 14.93 20.02
CA GLN A 444 -11.58 16.03 20.62
C GLN A 444 -11.90 16.22 22.11
N GLN A 445 -13.16 16.01 22.52
CA GLN A 445 -13.58 16.12 23.92
C GLN A 445 -13.21 14.86 24.73
N ASP A 446 -13.37 13.68 24.14
CA ASP A 446 -13.04 12.39 24.74
C ASP A 446 -12.51 11.41 23.67
N PRO A 447 -11.19 11.15 23.66
CA PRO A 447 -10.60 10.18 22.74
C PRO A 447 -11.18 8.76 22.87
N SER A 448 -11.81 8.41 24.01
CA SER A 448 -12.42 7.09 24.20
C SER A 448 -13.63 6.85 23.27
N VAL A 449 -14.17 7.89 22.64
CA VAL A 449 -15.23 7.80 21.63
C VAL A 449 -14.85 6.84 20.49
N THR A 450 -13.57 6.79 20.10
CA THR A 450 -13.10 5.87 19.04
C THR A 450 -13.25 4.39 19.42
N LYS A 451 -13.38 4.08 20.72
CA LYS A 451 -13.61 2.71 21.22
C LYS A 451 -15.09 2.30 21.19
N THR A 452 -16.01 3.23 20.95
CA THR A 452 -17.45 2.96 20.99
C THR A 452 -17.92 2.13 19.79
N PRO A 453 -18.98 1.31 19.94
CA PRO A 453 -19.56 0.58 18.82
C PRO A 453 -20.08 1.51 17.71
N ALA A 454 -20.70 2.63 18.08
CA ALA A 454 -21.27 3.60 17.13
C ALA A 454 -20.19 4.23 16.23
N TYR A 455 -19.05 4.62 16.80
CA TYR A 455 -17.92 5.15 16.02
C TYR A 455 -17.39 4.08 15.06
N ARG A 456 -17.17 2.86 15.55
CA ARG A 456 -16.62 1.75 14.75
C ARG A 456 -17.51 1.39 13.57
N GLU A 457 -18.81 1.30 13.79
CA GLU A 457 -19.76 0.96 12.74
C GLU A 457 -19.82 2.06 11.68
N ALA A 458 -19.93 3.33 12.09
CA ALA A 458 -19.92 4.45 11.16
C ALA A 458 -18.60 4.55 10.38
N LEU A 459 -17.46 4.33 11.05
CA LEU A 459 -16.15 4.30 10.41
C LEU A 459 -16.08 3.20 9.36
N LEU A 460 -16.57 1.99 9.67
CA LEU A 460 -16.59 0.88 8.73
C LEU A 460 -17.29 1.25 7.42
N TYR A 461 -18.49 1.83 7.48
CA TYR A 461 -19.22 2.25 6.27
C TYR A 461 -18.51 3.39 5.53
N ASN A 462 -17.95 4.37 6.26
CA ASN A 462 -17.16 5.44 5.66
C ASN A 462 -15.97 4.88 4.86
N LEU A 463 -15.18 3.98 5.46
CA LEU A 463 -14.02 3.39 4.79
C LEU A 463 -14.45 2.48 3.62
N LEU A 464 -15.45 1.62 3.80
CA LEU A 464 -15.90 0.71 2.73
C LEU A 464 -16.37 1.43 1.47
N LEU A 465 -17.08 2.56 1.62
CA LEU A 465 -17.56 3.34 0.48
C LEU A 465 -16.42 3.90 -0.39
N GLN A 466 -15.23 4.09 0.20
CA GLN A 466 -14.07 4.69 -0.45
C GLN A 466 -13.24 3.72 -1.31
N THR A 467 -13.61 2.44 -1.34
CA THR A 467 -12.87 1.43 -2.13
C THR A 467 -12.81 1.82 -3.62
N SER A 468 -11.70 1.50 -4.28
CA SER A 468 -11.55 1.70 -5.73
C SER A 468 -12.49 0.79 -6.53
N CYS A 469 -12.82 -0.40 -6.00
CA CYS A 469 -13.55 -1.44 -6.74
C CYS A 469 -14.93 -1.00 -7.26
N PHE A 470 -15.63 -0.10 -6.56
CA PHE A 470 -16.94 0.40 -7.03
C PHE A 470 -16.88 1.23 -8.31
N ARG A 471 -15.66 1.60 -8.74
CA ARG A 471 -15.39 2.34 -9.98
C ARG A 471 -14.57 1.50 -10.97
N TYR A 472 -13.71 0.61 -10.47
CA TYR A 472 -12.90 -0.26 -11.31
C TYR A 472 -13.75 -1.19 -12.20
N TRP A 473 -14.75 -1.84 -11.60
CA TRP A 473 -15.55 -2.86 -12.29
C TRP A 473 -16.68 -2.30 -13.17
N GLY A 474 -16.78 -0.98 -13.29
CA GLY A 474 -17.79 -0.33 -14.10
C GLY A 474 -19.07 0.06 -13.34
N GLN A 475 -19.96 0.72 -14.07
CA GLN A 475 -21.31 1.09 -13.62
C GLN A 475 -22.23 -0.15 -13.44
N GLY A 476 -23.34 0.03 -12.74
CA GLY A 476 -24.35 -1.02 -12.51
C GLY A 476 -24.25 -1.61 -11.10
N THR A 477 -24.19 -2.94 -10.99
CA THR A 477 -24.23 -3.64 -9.70
C THR A 477 -23.20 -3.11 -8.69
N TRP A 478 -21.97 -2.81 -9.13
CA TRP A 478 -20.92 -2.28 -8.26
C TRP A 478 -21.23 -0.86 -7.73
N THR A 479 -21.81 -0.01 -8.56
CA THR A 479 -22.26 1.33 -8.12
C THR A 479 -23.53 1.26 -7.26
N ASP A 480 -24.37 0.24 -7.43
CA ASP A 480 -25.53 -0.02 -6.55
C ASP A 480 -25.09 -0.53 -5.17
N TYR A 481 -24.01 -1.32 -5.11
CA TYR A 481 -23.35 -1.67 -3.85
C TYR A 481 -22.83 -0.43 -3.12
N ALA A 482 -22.17 0.49 -3.84
CA ALA A 482 -21.73 1.76 -3.25
C ALA A 482 -22.93 2.57 -2.69
N ARG A 483 -24.03 2.67 -3.44
CA ARG A 483 -25.25 3.34 -2.96
C ARG A 483 -25.80 2.69 -1.69
N THR A 484 -25.85 1.36 -1.64
CA THR A 484 -26.34 0.63 -0.46
C THR A 484 -25.46 0.88 0.77
N ILE A 485 -24.14 0.92 0.61
CA ILE A 485 -23.19 1.24 1.69
C ILE A 485 -23.37 2.69 2.14
N PHE A 486 -23.53 3.62 1.20
CA PHE A 486 -23.83 5.02 1.52
C PHE A 486 -25.12 5.15 2.34
N ASP A 487 -26.24 4.60 1.87
CA ASP A 487 -27.55 4.72 2.53
C ASP A 487 -27.51 4.20 3.98
N ARG A 488 -26.77 3.10 4.21
CA ARG A 488 -26.60 2.52 5.54
C ARG A 488 -25.68 3.36 6.43
N GLY A 489 -24.56 3.83 5.90
CA GLY A 489 -23.66 4.73 6.62
C GLY A 489 -24.35 6.04 7.02
N GLU A 490 -25.11 6.63 6.10
CA GLU A 490 -25.85 7.87 6.30
C GLU A 490 -26.90 7.71 7.42
N ALA A 491 -27.60 6.57 7.47
CA ALA A 491 -28.57 6.28 8.52
C ALA A 491 -27.94 6.24 9.93
N LEU A 492 -26.70 5.73 10.06
CA LEU A 492 -25.97 5.69 11.33
C LEU A 492 -25.52 7.09 11.81
N LEU A 493 -25.33 8.02 10.87
CA LEU A 493 -24.89 9.37 11.18
C LEU A 493 -26.06 10.29 11.54
N LYS A 494 -27.24 10.07 10.94
CA LYS A 494 -28.47 10.82 11.22
C LYS A 494 -29.22 10.38 12.48
N GLY A 495 -29.05 9.12 12.90
CA GLY A 495 -29.54 8.61 14.18
C GLY A 495 -28.66 9.05 15.35
#